data_AF-A0A1G4JP96-F1
#
_entry.id   AF-A0A1G4JP96-F1
#
_cell.length_a   1.000
_cell.length_b   1.000
_cell.length_c   1.000
_cell.angle_alpha   90.00
_cell.angle_beta   90.00
_cell.angle_gamma   90.00
#
_symmetry.space_group_name_H-M   'P 1'
#
loop_
_entity.id
_entity.type
_entity.pdbx_description
1 polymer ?
#
loop_
_entity_poly.entity_id
_entity_poly.type
_entity_poly.pdbx_seq_one_letter_code
_entity_poly.pdbx_strand_id
1 'polypeptide(L)'
;MTNTVPKDTIARIFQACSFTNESTRITESTLMLVDEYLEVFVREAVLRSVENKERIKDEHRDQLGDQLILTHKDLENVSGLLLLDM
;
A
#
# COMPACT_ATOMS: atom_id res chain seq x y z
N MET A 1 2.99 -11.81 12.60
CA MET A 1 4.25 -11.05 12.67
C MET A 1 3.88 -9.61 12.44
N THR A 2 4.02 -8.72 13.43
CA THR A 2 3.82 -7.28 13.24
C THR A 2 5.00 -6.77 12.43
N ASN A 3 4.82 -6.64 11.12
CA ASN A 3 5.82 -6.08 10.21
C ASN A 3 5.74 -4.55 10.31
N THR A 4 6.21 -4.00 11.42
CA THR A 4 6.27 -2.55 11.62
C THR A 4 7.41 -1.95 10.82
N VAL A 5 7.14 -0.83 10.15
CA VAL A 5 8.18 -0.09 9.44
C VAL A 5 9.02 0.64 10.49
N PRO A 6 10.36 0.57 10.47
CA PRO A 6 11.18 1.30 11.44
C PRO A 6 10.83 2.80 11.42
N LYS A 7 10.57 3.39 12.58
CA LYS A 7 10.15 4.81 12.71
C LYS A 7 11.11 5.78 12.01
N ASP A 8 12.42 5.51 12.12
CA ASP A 8 13.46 6.31 11.47
C ASP A 8 13.34 6.29 9.93
N THR A 9 12.87 5.18 9.36
CA THR A 9 12.59 5.06 7.92
C THR A 9 11.42 5.94 7.53
N ILE A 10 10.31 5.90 8.27
CA ILE A 10 9.14 6.76 8.01
C ILE A 10 9.53 8.24 8.12
N ALA A 11 10.26 8.61 9.18
CA ALA A 11 10.74 9.96 9.38
C ALA A 11 11.64 10.44 8.24
N ARG A 12 12.55 9.58 7.77
CA ARG A 12 13.43 9.85 6.62
C ARG A 12 12.65 10.02 5.32
N ILE A 13 11.60 9.23 5.09
CA ILE A 13 10.75 9.38 3.90
C ILE A 13 10.09 10.76 3.88
N PHE A 14 9.49 11.20 4.99
CA PHE A 14 8.90 12.54 5.04
C PHE A 14 9.94 13.65 4.81
N GLN A 15 11.11 13.55 5.45
CA GLN A 15 12.15 14.55 5.32
C GLN A 15 12.72 14.63 3.90
N ALA A 16 12.86 13.49 3.22
CA ALA A 16 13.47 13.41 1.89
C ALA A 16 12.47 13.71 0.76
N CYS A 17 11.19 13.31 0.92
CA CYS A 17 10.23 13.26 -0.19
C CYS A 17 9.02 14.18 0.00
N SER A 18 8.73 14.66 1.22
CA SER A 18 7.46 15.36 1.50
C SER A 18 7.65 16.78 2.02
N PHE A 19 8.60 17.00 2.93
CA PHE A 19 8.82 18.31 3.53
C PHE A 19 9.61 19.22 2.60
N THR A 20 8.98 20.34 2.19
CA THR A 20 9.64 21.37 1.38
C THR A 20 10.58 22.26 2.18
N ASN A 21 10.36 22.37 3.50
CA ASN A 21 11.17 23.19 4.40
C ASN A 21 12.05 22.30 5.29
N GLU A 22 13.36 22.55 5.30
CA GLU A 22 14.35 21.80 6.10
C GLU A 22 14.10 21.88 7.62
N SER A 23 13.42 22.92 8.09
CA SER A 23 13.11 23.09 9.52
C SER A 23 11.84 22.35 9.97
N THR A 24 11.06 21.77 9.05
CA THR A 24 9.87 20.99 9.40
C THR A 24 10.25 19.78 10.26
N ARG A 25 9.49 19.54 11.33
CA ARG A 25 9.66 18.41 12.24
C ARG A 25 8.33 17.70 12.42
N ILE A 26 8.42 16.39 12.66
CA ILE A 26 7.29 15.52 12.95
C ILE A 26 7.48 14.93 14.34
N THR A 27 6.41 14.86 15.13
CA THR A 27 6.48 14.29 16.48
C THR A 27 6.50 12.76 16.41
N GLU A 28 7.05 12.13 17.44
CA GLU A 28 7.06 10.67 17.53
C GLU A 28 5.64 10.09 17.55
N SER A 29 4.71 10.73 18.27
CA SER A 29 3.32 10.28 18.32
C SER A 29 2.65 10.29 16.94
N THR A 30 2.94 11.28 16.10
CA THR A 30 2.43 11.32 14.73
C THR A 30 3.10 10.26 13.86
N LEU A 31 4.40 9.99 14.03
CA LEU A 31 5.06 8.89 13.31
C LEU A 31 4.42 7.52 13.61
N MET A 32 3.99 7.28 14.85
CA MET A 32 3.28 6.03 15.19
C MET A 32 1.92 5.93 14.48
N LEU A 33 1.20 7.04 14.32
CA LEU A 33 -0.05 7.04 13.54
C LEU A 33 0.20 6.79 12.05
N VAL A 34 1.32 7.29 11.51
CA VAL A 34 1.69 7.02 10.12
C VAL A 34 2.06 5.55 9.92
N ASP A 35 2.73 4.91 10.87
CA ASP A 35 3.04 3.47 10.80
C ASP A 35 1.76 2.63 10.63
N GLU A 36 0.76 2.88 11.47
CA GLU A 36 -0.57 2.24 11.36
C GLU A 36 -1.26 2.55 10.04
N TYR A 37 -1.21 3.81 9.58
CA TYR A 37 -1.77 4.20 8.28
C TYR A 37 -1.09 3.47 7.12
N LEU A 38 0.24 3.33 7.14
CA LEU A 38 1.00 2.61 6.11
C LEU A 38 0.64 1.13 6.09
N GLU A 39 0.43 0.51 7.26
CA GLU A 39 -0.05 -0.87 7.33
C GLU A 39 -1.43 -1.01 6.64
N VAL A 40 -2.37 -0.13 6.97
CA VAL A 40 -3.71 -0.13 6.35
C VAL A 40 -3.61 0.11 4.84
N PHE A 41 -2.83 1.10 4.42
CA PHE A 41 -2.64 1.43 3.01
C PHE A 41 -2.09 0.25 2.19
N VAL A 42 -1.04 -0.40 2.69
CA VAL A 42 -0.43 -1.56 2.00
C VAL A 42 -1.37 -2.76 2.01
N ARG A 43 -2.08 -3.00 3.12
CA ARG A 43 -3.05 -4.10 3.21
C ARG A 43 -4.20 -3.90 2.22
N GLU A 44 -4.75 -2.70 2.12
CA GLU A 44 -5.81 -2.36 1.15
C GLU A 44 -5.33 -2.54 -0.29
N ALA A 45 -4.11 -2.08 -0.61
CA ALA A 45 -3.53 -2.26 -1.93
C ALA A 45 -3.45 -3.74 -2.33
N VAL A 46 -3.01 -4.61 -1.42
CA VAL A 46 -2.91 -6.06 -1.64
C VAL A 46 -4.29 -6.69 -1.76
N LEU A 47 -5.19 -6.44 -0.81
CA LEU A 47 -6.52 -7.07 -0.78
C LEU A 47 -7.34 -6.71 -2.03
N ARG A 48 -7.35 -5.45 -2.45
CA ARG A 48 -8.04 -5.01 -3.67
C ARG A 48 -7.42 -5.61 -4.93
N SER A 49 -6.09 -5.75 -4.96
CA SER A 49 -5.41 -6.43 -6.07
C SER A 49 -5.79 -7.91 -6.17
N VAL A 50 -5.92 -8.60 -5.03
CA VAL A 50 -6.41 -9.99 -4.96
C VAL A 50 -7.85 -10.08 -5.45
N GLU A 51 -8.75 -9.28 -4.87
CA GLU A 51 -10.18 -9.29 -5.21
C GLU A 51 -10.41 -9.01 -6.70
N ASN A 52 -9.74 -8.00 -7.26
CA ASN A 52 -9.86 -7.68 -8.67
C ASN A 52 -9.35 -8.84 -9.56
N LYS A 53 -8.28 -9.50 -9.17
CA LYS A 53 -7.71 -10.63 -9.93
C LYS A 53 -8.61 -11.86 -9.89
N GLU A 54 -9.19 -12.17 -8.74
CA GLU A 54 -10.15 -13.26 -8.58
C GLU A 54 -11.40 -13.02 -9.43
N ARG A 55 -11.94 -11.79 -9.44
CA ARG A 55 -13.06 -11.41 -10.31
C ARG A 55 -12.76 -11.65 -11.79
N ILE A 56 -11.58 -11.25 -12.26
CA ILE A 56 -11.17 -11.46 -13.66
C ILE A 56 -10.99 -12.96 -13.98
N LYS A 57 -10.47 -13.75 -13.04
CA LYS A 57 -10.30 -15.20 -13.22
C LYS A 57 -11.67 -15.91 -13.34
N ASP A 58 -12.66 -15.49 -12.56
CA ASP A 58 -14.02 -16.00 -12.65
C ASP A 58 -14.69 -15.69 -13.99
N GLU A 59 -14.37 -14.54 -14.60
CA GLU A 59 -14.82 -14.17 -15.96
C GLU A 59 -14.13 -14.99 -17.07
N HIS A 60 -12.92 -15.51 -16.81
CA HIS A 60 -12.08 -16.25 -17.77
C HIS A 60 -11.76 -17.69 -17.34
N ARG A 61 -12.80 -18.44 -16.92
CA ARG A 61 -12.70 -19.79 -16.31
C ARG A 61 -11.90 -20.87 -17.05
N ASP A 62 -11.52 -20.68 -18.31
CA ASP A 62 -10.94 -21.77 -19.13
C ASP A 62 -9.40 -21.84 -19.16
N GLN A 63 -8.63 -20.88 -18.62
CA GLN A 63 -7.18 -20.83 -18.98
C GLN A 63 -6.14 -20.51 -17.88
N LEU A 64 -6.46 -20.38 -16.58
CA LEU A 64 -5.42 -20.07 -15.58
C LEU A 64 -5.26 -21.10 -14.48
N GLY A 65 -4.00 -21.56 -14.32
CA GLY A 65 -3.53 -22.41 -13.23
C GLY A 65 -3.86 -21.85 -11.84
N ASP A 66 -3.86 -22.74 -10.86
CA ASP A 66 -4.52 -22.55 -9.56
C ASP A 66 -3.83 -21.58 -8.59
N GLN A 67 -2.73 -20.96 -8.99
CA GLN A 67 -1.88 -20.18 -8.08
C GLN A 67 -2.16 -18.68 -8.18
N LEU A 68 -2.62 -18.08 -7.07
CA LEU A 68 -2.83 -16.64 -6.92
C LEU A 68 -1.46 -15.93 -6.83
N ILE A 69 -1.00 -15.38 -7.95
CA ILE A 69 0.24 -14.60 -8.04
C ILE A 69 -0.11 -13.19 -8.46
N LEU A 70 0.15 -12.20 -7.60
CA LEU A 70 -0.01 -10.78 -7.94
C LEU A 70 1.17 -10.29 -8.78
N THR A 71 0.87 -9.42 -9.74
CA THR A 71 1.80 -8.72 -10.62
C THR A 71 1.55 -7.22 -10.55
N HIS A 72 2.46 -6.39 -11.09
CA HIS A 72 2.28 -4.93 -11.12
C HIS A 72 0.94 -4.50 -11.74
N LYS A 73 0.46 -5.20 -12.77
CA LYS A 73 -0.82 -4.91 -13.44
C LYS A 73 -2.02 -5.00 -12.50
N ASP A 74 -1.99 -5.94 -11.56
CA ASP A 74 -3.09 -6.13 -10.61
C ASP A 74 -3.22 -4.90 -9.69
N LEU A 75 -2.08 -4.32 -9.30
CA LEU A 75 -2.03 -3.08 -8.50
C LEU A 75 -2.40 -1.85 -9.33
N GLU A 76 -1.90 -1.72 -10.56
CA GLU A 76 -2.21 -0.61 -11.47
C GLU A 76 -3.72 -0.50 -11.77
N ASN A 77 -4.41 -1.65 -11.86
CA ASN A 77 -5.85 -1.68 -12.09
C ASN A 77 -6.68 -1.13 -10.91
N VAL A 78 -6.14 -1.17 -9.69
CA VAL A 78 -6.85 -0.73 -8.48
C VAL A 78 -6.30 0.57 -7.91
N SER A 79 -5.12 1.03 -8.35
CA SER A 79 -4.44 2.18 -7.77
C SER A 79 -5.23 3.47 -7.88
N GLY A 80 -6.00 3.66 -8.94
CA GLY A 80 -6.85 4.86 -9.12
C GLY A 80 -7.88 5.01 -8.01
N LEU A 81 -8.62 3.93 -7.70
CA LEU A 81 -9.61 3.93 -6.61
C LEU A 81 -8.94 3.96 -5.24
N LEU A 82 -7.83 3.22 -5.08
CA LEU A 82 -7.06 3.22 -3.83
C LEU A 82 -6.58 4.64 -3.44
N LEU A 83 -6.12 5.42 -4.41
CA LEU A 83 -5.64 6.79 -4.19
C LEU A 83 -6.77 7.82 -4.00
N LEU A 84 -8.02 7.49 -4.35
CA LEU A 84 -9.17 8.37 -4.09
C LEU A 84 -9.71 8.21 -2.67
N ASP A 85 -9.54 7.03 -2.08
CA ASP A 85 -10.00 6.73 -0.72
C ASP A 85 -9.07 7.24 0.38
N MET A 86 -7.82 7.56 0.01
CA MET A 86 -6.69 7.85 0.90
C MET A 86 -6.27 9.32 0.83
#